data_AF-A0AA89QE71-F1
#
_entry.id   AF-A0AA89QE71-F1
#
_cell.length_a   1.000
_cell.length_b   1.000
_cell.length_c   1.000
_cell.angle_alpha   90.00
_cell.angle_beta   90.00
_cell.angle_gamma   90.00
#
_symmetry.space_group_name_H-M   'P 1'
#
loop_
_entity.id
_entity.type
_entity.pdbx_description
1 polymer ?
#
loop_
_entity_poly.entity_id
_entity_poly.type
_entity_poly.pdbx_seq_one_letter_code
_entity_poly.pdbx_strand_id
1 'polypeptide(L)' 'MAQPGLAVVEVAAADDQTAFAIQEALAGRWATASADRTTRAPGEPGVRLRCYLDVRQNLNS' A
#
# COMPACT_ATOMS: atom_id res chain seq x y z
N MET A 1 -11.92 5.56 22.74
CA MET A 1 -10.88 6.48 22.22
C MET A 1 -10.49 5.97 20.84
N ALA A 2 -10.73 6.74 19.78
CA ALA A 2 -10.32 6.36 18.43
C ALA A 2 -8.80 6.59 18.31
N GLN A 3 -8.01 5.55 18.48
CA GLN A 3 -6.57 5.61 18.20
C GLN A 3 -6.39 5.39 16.70
N PRO A 4 -5.92 6.39 15.93
CA PRO A 4 -5.76 6.24 14.49
C PRO A 4 -4.60 5.27 14.22
N GLY A 5 -4.94 3.99 14.02
CA GLY A 5 -4.01 2.93 13.62
C GLY A 5 -3.99 2.67 12.12
N LEU A 6 -4.86 3.33 11.35
CA LEU A 6 -5.00 3.14 9.91
C LEU A 6 -4.25 4.23 9.15
N ALA A 7 -3.28 3.83 8.33
CA ALA A 7 -2.59 4.68 7.37
C ALA A 7 -2.96 4.26 5.94
N VAL A 8 -2.99 5.23 5.03
CA VAL A 8 -3.18 4.99 3.59
C VAL A 8 -1.90 5.38 2.88
N VAL A 9 -1.35 4.47 2.07
CA VAL A 9 -0.18 4.73 1.23
C VAL A 9 -0.59 4.62 -0.23
N GLU A 10 -0.28 5.65 -1.00
CA GLU A 10 -0.39 5.63 -2.45
C GLU A 10 0.99 5.39 -3.06
N VAL A 11 1.09 4.39 -3.92
CA VAL A 11 2.34 3.96 -4.57
C VAL A 11 2.19 4.23 -6.06
N ALA A 12 3.06 5.08 -6.61
CA ALA A 12 3.22 5.23 -8.05
C ALA A 12 4.42 4.37 -8.50
N ALA A 13 4.19 3.50 -9.48
CA ALA A 13 5.21 2.61 -10.04
C ALA A 13 5.13 2.58 -11.56
N ALA A 14 6.22 2.20 -12.23
CA ALA A 14 6.24 2.09 -13.69
C ALA A 14 5.33 0.96 -14.22
N ASP A 15 5.15 -0.09 -13.42
CA ASP A 15 4.45 -1.31 -13.79
C ASP A 15 3.84 -2.00 -12.56
N ASP A 16 2.91 -2.93 -12.82
CA ASP A 16 2.18 -3.68 -11.81
C ASP A 16 3.07 -4.54 -10.93
N GLN A 17 4.10 -5.17 -11.50
CA GLN A 17 5.01 -6.03 -10.75
C GLN A 17 5.74 -5.23 -9.67
N THR A 18 6.22 -4.04 -10.01
CA THR A 18 6.87 -3.12 -9.06
C THR A 18 5.89 -2.65 -7.98
N ALA A 19 4.65 -2.29 -8.37
CA ALA A 19 3.62 -1.87 -7.41
C ALA A 19 3.27 -2.98 -6.40
N PHE A 20 3.11 -4.22 -6.89
CA PHE A 20 2.79 -5.37 -6.03
C PHE A 20 3.96 -5.79 -5.14
N ALA A 21 5.21 -5.71 -5.62
CA ALA A 21 6.39 -5.97 -4.78
C ALA A 21 6.46 -4.99 -3.58
N ILE A 22 6.10 -3.73 -3.80
CA ILE A 22 6.02 -2.73 -2.72
C ILE A 22 4.89 -3.07 -1.75
N GLN A 23 3.72 -3.49 -2.25
CA GLN A 23 2.61 -3.95 -1.40
C GLN A 23 3.02 -5.11 -0.50
N GLU A 24 3.68 -6.13 -1.04
CA GLU A 24 4.13 -7.30 -0.28
C GLU A 24 5.14 -6.91 0.80
N ALA A 25 6.06 -5.99 0.50
CA ALA A 25 7.01 -5.46 1.49
C ALA A 25 6.29 -4.71 2.63
N LEU A 26 5.25 -3.94 2.32
CA LEU A 26 4.41 -3.26 3.31
C LEU A 26 3.59 -4.29 4.13
N ALA A 27 3.03 -5.31 3.49
CA ALA A 27 2.29 -6.41 4.14
C ALA A 27 3.15 -7.23 5.10
N GLY A 28 4.43 -7.44 4.77
CA GLY A 28 5.36 -8.15 5.63
C GLY A 28 5.67 -7.44 6.95
N ARG A 29 5.44 -6.12 7.04
CA ARG A 29 5.77 -5.32 8.22
C ARG A 29 4.56 -4.76 8.97
N TRP A 30 3.43 -4.58 8.29
CA TRP A 30 2.18 -4.07 8.86
C TRP A 30 1.03 -4.99 8.45
N ALA A 31 -0.02 -5.11 9.28
CA ALA A 31 -1.23 -5.79 8.82
C ALA A 31 -1.88 -4.91 7.75
N THR A 32 -1.71 -5.28 6.49
CA THR A 32 -2.24 -4.53 5.35
C THR A 32 -3.44 -5.22 4.74
N ALA A 33 -4.48 -4.46 4.40
CA ALA A 33 -5.42 -4.93 3.39
C ALA A 33 -4.72 -4.78 2.03
N SER A 34 -4.41 -5.89 1.38
CA SER A 34 -3.87 -5.88 0.02
C SER A 34 -4.88 -5.24 -0.92
N ALA A 35 -4.43 -4.30 -1.74
CA ALA A 35 -5.21 -3.88 -2.89
C ALA A 35 -5.15 -4.96 -3.96
N ASP A 36 -6.32 -5.43 -4.36
CA ASP A 36 -6.52 -6.43 -5.41
C ASP A 36 -6.12 -5.90 -6.80
N ARG A 37 -6.10 -4.57 -6.98
CA ARG A 37 -5.88 -3.93 -8.27
C ARG A 37 -5.09 -2.63 -8.19
N THR A 38 -4.17 -2.47 -9.13
CA THR A 38 -3.59 -1.19 -9.50
C THR A 38 -4.56 -0.41 -10.40
N THR A 39 -4.39 0.90 -10.45
CA THR A 39 -5.13 1.79 -11.35
C THR A 39 -4.14 2.53 -12.24
N ARG A 40 -4.46 2.69 -13.53
CA ARG A 40 -3.67 3.52 -14.45
C ARG A 40 -4.41 4.84 -14.64
N ALA A 41 -3.79 5.94 -14.23
CA ALA A 41 -4.38 7.25 -14.44
C ALA A 41 -4.17 7.71 -15.89
N PRO A 42 -5.20 8.25 -16.57
CA PRO A 42 -5.08 8.71 -17.94
C PRO A 42 -4.08 9.87 -18.02
N GLY A 43 -3.03 9.71 -18.84
CA GLY A 43 -1.98 10.71 -19.02
C GLY A 43 -0.77 10.57 -18.09
N GLU A 44 -0.80 9.67 -17.11
CA GLU A 44 0.35 9.38 -16.24
C GLU A 44 1.09 8.13 -16.71
N PRO A 45 2.43 8.16 -16.87
CA PRO A 45 3.20 6.96 -17.14
C PRO A 45 3.24 6.08 -15.88
N GLY A 46 2.69 4.87 -15.99
CA GLY A 46 2.79 3.85 -14.94
C GLY A 46 1.44 3.45 -14.34
N VAL A 47 1.50 2.97 -13.10
CA VAL A 47 0.36 2.47 -12.32
C VAL A 47 0.39 3.03 -10.91
N ARG A 48 -0.79 3.10 -10.30
CA ARG A 48 -1.01 3.55 -8.92
C ARG A 48 -1.66 2.45 -8.12
N LEU A 49 -1.12 2.18 -6.94
CA LEU A 49 -1.66 1.22 -5.99
C LEU A 49 -1.96 1.93 -4.67
N ARG A 50 -3.07 1.58 -4.02
CA ARG A 50 -3.47 2.16 -2.75
C ARG A 50 -3.52 1.09 -1.68
N CYS A 51 -2.60 1.15 -0.73
CA CYS A 51 -2.50 0.20 0.38
C CYS A 51 -3.08 0.81 1.66
N TYR A 52 -3.78 -0.01 2.45
CA TYR A 52 -4.27 0.35 3.77
C TYR A 52 -3.46 -0.41 4.81
N LEU A 53 -2.75 0.29 5.67
CA LEU A 53 -1.82 -0.27 6.64
C LEU A 53 -2.35 -0.09 8.06
N ASP A 54 -2.26 -1.13 8.89
CA ASP A 54 -2.36 -0.97 10.35
C ASP A 54 -0.97 -0.74 10.95
N VAL A 55 -0.66 0.51 11.28
CA VAL A 55 0.68 0.91 11.74
C VAL A 55 1.06 0.40 13.12
N ARG A 56 0.08 -0.07 13.91
CA ARG A 56 0.29 -0.55 15.28
C ARG A 56 1.05 -1.87 15.34
N GLN A 57 0.96 -2.68 14.29
CA GLN A 57 1.68 -3.97 14.19
C GLN A 57 3.20 -3.81 14.21
N ASN A 58 3.71 -2.62 13.87
CA ASN A 58 5.15 -2.34 13.86
C ASN A 58 5.66 -1.73 15.18
N LEU A 59 4.83 -0.92 15.84
CA LEU A 59 5.13 -0.25 17.12
C LEU A 59 5.20 -1.21 18.32
N ASN A 60 4.68 -2.42 18.16
CA ASN A 60 4.70 -3.49 19.16
C ASN A 60 5.74 -4.59 18.86
N SER A 61 6.65 -4.39 17.90
CA SER A 61 7.78 -5.29 17.62
C SER A 61 9.05 -4.88 18.34
#